data_AF-A0A2E3NH17-F1
#
_entry.id   AF-A0A2E3NH17-F1
#
_cell.length_a   1.000
_cell.length_b   1.000
_cell.length_c   1.000
_cell.angle_alpha   90.00
_cell.angle_beta   90.00
_cell.angle_gamma   90.00
#
_symmetry.space_group_name_H-M   'P 1'
#
loop_
_entity.id
_entity.type
_entity.pdbx_description
1 polymer ?
#
loop_
_entity_poly.entity_id
_entity_poly.type
_entity_poly.pdbx_seq_one_letter_code
_entity_poly.pdbx_strand_id
1 'polypeptide(L)' 'MAIASVSTITSASPNSWQEAAELGLERARQTLRGITGMKIVEEKAMVEDGEIVEYRVTLQVIFLLEETEVDGSGG' A
#
# COMPACT_ATOMS: atom_id res chain seq x y z
N MET A 1 22.41 -7.55 0.93
CA MET A 1 22.19 -6.09 1.13
C MET A 1 20.68 -5.91 1.31
N ALA A 2 20.17 -5.13 2.29
CA ALA A 2 18.71 -5.01 2.45
C ALA A 2 18.11 -4.08 1.39
N ILE A 3 17.47 -4.63 0.36
CA ILE A 3 16.76 -3.86 -0.67
C ILE A 3 15.28 -3.78 -0.28
N ALA A 4 14.75 -2.55 -0.20
CA ALA A 4 13.33 -2.32 0.01
C ALA A 4 12.69 -1.86 -1.30
N SER A 5 11.52 -2.41 -1.61
CA SER A 5 10.64 -1.93 -2.67
C SER A 5 9.47 -1.15 -2.10
N VAL A 6 8.98 -0.21 -2.89
CA VAL A 6 7.81 0.61 -2.55
C VAL A 6 6.73 0.38 -3.59
N SER A 7 5.55 -0.05 -3.16
CA SER A 7 4.37 -0.15 -4.01
C SER A 7 3.38 0.93 -3.63
N THR A 8 2.89 1.69 -4.63
CA THR A 8 1.89 2.73 -4.41
C THR A 8 0.51 2.17 -4.76
N ILE A 9 -0.43 2.23 -3.81
CA ILE A 9 -1.80 1.77 -3.99
C ILE A 9 -2.77 2.86 -3.53
N THR A 10 -3.97 2.85 -4.10
CA THR A 10 -5.08 3.71 -3.66
C THR A 10 -6.23 2.82 -3.23
N SER A 11 -6.77 3.11 -2.05
CA SER A 11 -7.93 2.43 -1.48
C SER A 11 -9.00 3.45 -1.12
N ALA A 12 -10.24 2.97 -1.03
CA ALA A 12 -11.41 3.79 -0.72
C ALA A 12 -12.27 3.12 0.35
N SER A 13 -12.91 3.92 1.19
CA SER A 13 -13.93 3.49 2.15
C SER A 13 -15.05 4.54 2.24
N PRO A 14 -16.31 4.11 2.43
CA PRO A 14 -17.42 5.04 2.72
C PRO A 14 -17.39 5.60 4.15
N ASN A 15 -16.67 4.98 5.09
CA ASN A 15 -16.76 5.35 6.50
C ASN A 15 -15.65 6.33 6.95
N SER A 16 -14.39 6.09 6.58
CA SER A 16 -13.27 6.96 6.98
C SER A 16 -11.98 6.73 6.18
N TRP A 17 -11.06 7.71 6.22
CA TRP A 17 -9.70 7.54 5.70
C TRP A 17 -8.91 6.44 6.43
N GLN A 18 -9.10 6.27 7.73
CA GLN A 18 -8.41 5.23 8.49
C GLN A 18 -8.80 3.84 8.00
N GLU A 19 -10.10 3.58 7.82
CA GLU A 19 -10.58 2.31 7.29
C GLU A 19 -10.10 2.10 5.85
N ALA A 20 -10.10 3.16 5.01
CA ALA A 20 -9.52 3.06 3.67
C ALA A 20 -8.04 2.64 3.71
N ALA A 21 -7.23 3.22 4.60
CA ALA A 21 -5.83 2.86 4.75
C ALA A 21 -5.65 1.41 5.22
N GLU A 22 -6.43 0.97 6.20
CA GLU A 22 -6.44 -0.41 6.71
C GLU A 22 -6.82 -1.42 5.61
N LEU A 23 -7.86 -1.13 4.82
CA LEU A 23 -8.25 -1.94 3.66
C LEU A 23 -7.15 -2.02 2.59
N GLY A 24 -6.44 -0.91 2.35
CA GLY A 24 -5.30 -0.87 1.44
C GLY A 24 -4.18 -1.81 1.90
N LEU A 25 -3.80 -1.74 3.18
CA LEU A 25 -2.80 -2.61 3.77
C LEU A 25 -3.24 -4.09 3.78
N GLU A 26 -4.49 -4.35 4.13
CA GLU A 26 -5.13 -5.67 4.13
C GLU A 26 -5.05 -6.32 2.74
N ARG A 27 -5.33 -5.56 1.68
CA ARG A 27 -5.22 -6.06 0.32
C ARG A 27 -3.77 -6.25 -0.11
N ALA A 28 -2.86 -5.36 0.32
CA ALA A 28 -1.44 -5.43 0.01
C ALA A 28 -0.77 -6.66 0.64
N ARG A 29 -1.07 -6.99 1.91
CA ARG A 29 -0.49 -8.15 2.61
C ARG A 29 -0.84 -9.50 1.98
N GLN A 30 -1.92 -9.56 1.19
CA GLN A 30 -2.28 -10.79 0.48
C GLN A 30 -1.25 -11.14 -0.61
N THR A 31 -0.67 -10.14 -1.27
CA THR A 31 0.27 -10.32 -2.40
C THR A 31 1.71 -10.01 -2.03
N LEU A 32 1.95 -8.99 -1.21
CA LEU A 32 3.28 -8.56 -0.81
C LEU A 32 3.65 -9.23 0.52
N ARG A 33 4.86 -9.78 0.58
CA ARG A 33 5.47 -10.33 1.79
C ARG A 33 6.51 -9.36 2.33
N GLY A 34 6.85 -9.48 3.61
CA GLY A 34 7.90 -8.64 4.21
C GLY A 34 7.54 -7.16 4.30
N ILE A 35 6.25 -6.81 4.44
CA ILE A 35 5.83 -5.43 4.66
C ILE A 35 6.39 -4.95 6.00
N THR A 36 7.17 -3.86 5.97
CA THR A 36 7.83 -3.28 7.15
C THR A 36 7.21 -1.94 7.56
N GLY A 37 6.47 -1.31 6.64
CA GLY A 37 5.77 -0.07 6.93
C GLY A 37 4.90 0.40 5.79
N MET A 38 4.15 1.45 6.05
CA MET A 38 3.39 2.17 5.04
C MET A 38 3.43 3.68 5.31
N LYS A 39 3.27 4.47 4.25
CA LYS A 39 3.19 5.92 4.30
C LYS A 39 1.95 6.40 3.57
N ILE A 40 1.17 7.27 4.19
CA ILE A 40 0.10 7.99 3.50
C ILE A 40 0.72 9.10 2.65
N VAL A 41 0.42 9.09 1.36
CA VAL A 41 0.87 10.11 0.40
C VAL A 41 -0.19 11.19 0.26
N GLU A 42 -1.45 10.78 0.19
CA GLU A 42 -2.55 11.70 -0.09
C GLU A 42 -3.86 11.16 0.49
N GLU A 43 -4.66 12.08 1.02
CA GLU A 43 -6.02 11.84 1.50
C GLU A 43 -6.98 12.67 0.64
N LYS A 44 -7.99 12.01 0.09
CA LYS A 44 -8.99 12.60 -0.81
C LYS A 44 -10.38 12.23 -0.32
N ALA A 45 -11.36 13.07 -0.64
CA ALA A 45 -12.77 12.78 -0.41
C ALA A 45 -13.55 13.07 -1.69
N MET A 46 -14.51 12.21 -2.00
CA MET A 46 -15.52 12.47 -3.01
C MET A 46 -16.70 13.13 -2.31
N VAL A 47 -17.13 14.28 -2.86
CA VAL A 47 -18.23 15.06 -2.32
C VAL A 47 -19.34 15.10 -3.36
N GLU A 48 -20.54 14.67 -2.99
CA GLU A 48 -21.76 14.77 -3.79
C GLU A 48 -22.83 15.48 -2.97
N ASP A 49 -23.57 16.40 -3.60
CA ASP A 49 -24.62 17.20 -2.96
C ASP A 49 -24.20 17.93 -1.66
N GLY A 50 -22.90 18.22 -1.51
CA GLY A 50 -22.33 18.88 -0.34
C GLY A 50 -21.97 17.94 0.82
N GLU A 51 -22.17 16.64 0.65
CA GLU A 51 -21.82 15.60 1.63
C GLU A 51 -20.67 14.73 1.12
N ILE A 52 -19.83 14.25 2.05
CA ILE A 52 -18.76 13.32 1.69
C ILE A 52 -19.36 11.93 1.49
N VAL A 53 -19.22 11.38 0.28
CA VAL A 53 -19.75 10.05 -0.07
C VAL A 53 -18.69 8.95 -0.04
N GLU A 54 -17.41 9.31 -0.20
CA GLU A 54 -16.33 8.31 -0.21
C GLU A 54 -15.00 8.94 0.21
N TYR A 55 -14.25 8.25 1.07
CA TYR A 55 -12.90 8.60 1.51
C TYR A 55 -11.89 7.78 0.74
N ARG A 56 -10.91 8.42 0.10
CA ARG A 56 -9.84 7.77 -0.64
C ARG A 56 -8.49 8.08 -0.02
N VAL A 57 -7.63 7.08 0.07
CA VAL A 57 -6.25 7.23 0.56
C VAL A 57 -5.31 6.62 -0.45
N THR A 58 -4.30 7.38 -0.85
CA THR A 58 -3.15 6.86 -1.59
C THR A 58 -2.03 6.59 -0.59
N LEU A 59 -1.59 5.34 -0.54
CA LEU A 59 -0.53 4.89 0.36
C LEU A 59 0.61 4.20 -0.38
N GLN A 60 1.80 4.37 0.16
CA GLN A 60 3.03 3.69 -0.23
C GLN A 60 3.33 2.58 0.76
N VAL A 61 3.26 1.33 0.31
CA VAL A 61 3.61 0.14 1.09
C VAL A 61 5.08 -0.17 0.88
N ILE A 62 5.84 -0.24 1.97
CA ILE A 62 7.27 -0.50 1.97
C ILE A 62 7.48 -1.94 2.40
N PHE A 63 8.16 -2.72 1.56
CA PHE A 63 8.42 -4.13 1.81
C PHE A 63 9.83 -4.51 1.42
N LEU A 64 10.43 -5.42 2.18
CA LEU A 64 11.76 -5.93 1.88
C LEU A 64 11.69 -6.95 0.76
N LEU A 65 12.62 -6.86 -0.18
CA LEU A 65 12.84 -7.90 -1.17
C LEU A 65 13.80 -8.92 -0.58
N GLU A 66 13.41 -10.18 -0.62
CA GLU A 66 14.35 -11.28 -0.40
C GLU A 66 15.26 -11.37 -1.64
N GLU A 67 16.58 -11.35 -1.42
CA GLU A 67 17.53 -11.67 -2.48
C GLU A 67 17.26 -13.11 -2.91
N THR A 68 16.66 -13.29 -4.09
CA THR A 68 16.77 -14.57 -4.78
C THR A 68 18.24 -14.65 -5.18
N GLU A 69 19.03 -15.42 -4.44
CA GLU A 69 20.39 -15.76 -4.87
C GLU A 69 20.25 -16.38 -6.27
N VAL A 70 20.61 -15.60 -7.29
CA VAL A 70 20.84 -16.13 -8.62
C VAL A 70 22.13 -16.93 -8.47
N ASP A 71 22.02 -18.22 -8.18
CA ASP A 71 23.12 -19.17 -8.24
C ASP A 71 23.60 -19.26 -9.69
N GLY A 72 24.38 -18.26 -10.08
CA GLY A 72 25.14 -18.20 -11.32
C GLY A 72 26.45 -18.98 -11.17
N SER A 73 26.40 -20.19 -10.62
CA SER A 73 27.48 -21.17 -10.73
C SER A 73 27.38 -21.85 -12.09
N GLY A 74 27.68 -21.08 -13.15
CA GLY A 74 27.74 -21.56 -14.52
C GLY A 74 28.85 -20.84 -15.28
N GLY A 75 30.05 -21.43 -15.26
CA GLY A 75 31.22 -20.96 -16.01
C GLY A 75 32.53 -21.49 -15.45
#